data_AF-A0A1D9DY15-F1
#
_entry.id   AF-A0A1D9DY15-F1
#
_cell.length_a   1.000
_cell.length_b   1.000
_cell.length_c   1.000
_cell.angle_alpha   90.00
_cell.angle_beta   90.00
_cell.angle_gamma   90.00
#
_symmetry.space_group_name_H-M   'P 1'
#
loop_
_entity.id
_entity.type
_entity.pdbx_description
1 polymer ?
#
loop_
_entity_poly.entity_id
_entity_poly.type
_entity_poly.pdbx_seq_one_letter_code
_entity_poly.pdbx_strand_id
1 'polypeptide(L)'
;MVNEQGSGTILSIGLILMLSLGFLISLTKAELLSSQVRIQQLVDQIALDASHAQRGIISGFPCELANQVAKANLAKIELCEVTENTVRLELHAEHVGIVLRARALAGF
;
A
#
# COMPACT_ATOMS: atom_id res chain seq x y z
N MET A 1 -15.56 43.01 -39.56
CA MET A 1 -16.45 41.91 -39.13
C MET A 1 -15.53 40.80 -38.66
N VAL A 2 -15.21 40.76 -37.37
CA VAL A 2 -14.17 39.87 -36.84
C VAL A 2 -14.83 38.52 -36.58
N ASN A 3 -14.25 37.47 -37.16
CA ASN A 3 -14.79 36.12 -37.22
C ASN A 3 -14.75 35.45 -35.83
N GLU A 4 -15.83 35.58 -35.06
CA GLU A 4 -16.06 34.94 -33.74
C GLU A 4 -16.18 33.39 -33.80
N GLN A 5 -15.86 32.74 -34.92
CA GLN A 5 -16.00 31.28 -35.08
C GLN A 5 -14.86 30.45 -34.44
N GLY A 6 -13.86 31.10 -33.83
CA GLY A 6 -12.74 30.42 -33.16
C GLY A 6 -12.83 30.40 -31.63
N SER A 7 -13.53 31.34 -31.00
CA SER A 7 -13.46 31.54 -29.54
C SER A 7 -14.08 30.37 -28.76
N GLY A 8 -15.22 29.86 -29.24
CA GLY A 8 -15.92 28.74 -28.59
C GLY A 8 -15.18 27.40 -28.71
N THR A 9 -14.51 27.15 -29.84
CA THR A 9 -13.75 25.90 -30.04
C THR A 9 -12.44 25.90 -29.25
N ILE A 10 -11.74 27.03 -29.18
CA ILE A 10 -10.51 27.17 -28.38
C ILE A 10 -10.81 26.97 -26.89
N LEU A 11 -11.90 27.56 -26.36
CA LEU A 11 -12.34 27.34 -24.98
C LEU A 11 -12.70 25.87 -24.71
N SER A 12 -13.41 25.23 -25.64
CA SER A 12 -13.82 23.83 -25.50
C SER A 12 -12.60 22.88 -25.50
N ILE A 13 -11.64 23.10 -26.40
CA ILE A 13 -10.41 22.31 -26.48
C ILE A 13 -9.55 22.53 -25.22
N GLY A 14 -9.47 23.76 -24.72
CA GLY A 14 -8.75 24.08 -23.48
C GLY A 14 -9.32 23.33 -22.27
N LEU A 15 -10.65 23.29 -22.12
CA LEU A 15 -11.32 22.55 -21.05
C LEU A 15 -11.08 21.04 -21.13
N ILE A 16 -11.18 20.45 -22.33
CA ILE A 16 -10.94 19.02 -22.54
C ILE A 16 -9.48 18.67 -22.21
N LEU A 17 -8.53 19.48 -22.67
CA LEU A 17 -7.11 19.29 -22.35
C LEU A 17 -6.87 19.39 -20.84
N MET A 18 -7.42 20.39 -20.17
CA MET A 18 -7.25 20.58 -18.73
C MET A 18 -7.84 19.42 -17.91
N LEU A 19 -9.02 18.93 -18.27
CA LEU A 19 -9.64 17.76 -17.66
C LEU A 19 -8.84 16.48 -17.93
N SER A 20 -8.36 16.28 -19.15
CA SER A 20 -7.56 15.10 -19.51
C SER A 20 -6.22 15.06 -18.78
N LEU A 21 -5.52 16.20 -18.65
CA LEU A 21 -4.29 16.30 -17.86
C LEU A 21 -4.57 16.04 -16.38
N GLY A 22 -5.65 16.63 -15.83
CA GLY A 22 -6.06 16.40 -14.45
C GLY A 22 -6.35 14.92 -14.15
N PHE A 23 -6.98 14.22 -15.09
CA PHE A 23 -7.26 12.79 -14.98
C PHE A 23 -5.98 11.94 -15.01
N LEU A 24 -5.06 12.21 -15.95
CA LEU A 24 -3.78 11.49 -16.06
C LEU A 24 -2.90 11.65 -14.81
N ILE A 25 -2.85 12.86 -14.23
CA ILE A 25 -2.11 13.13 -12.98
C ILE A 25 -2.75 12.38 -11.81
N SER A 26 -4.07 12.28 -11.77
CA SER A 26 -4.78 11.52 -10.72
C SER A 26 -4.48 10.02 -10.80
N LEU A 27 -4.46 9.46 -12.01
CA LEU A 27 -4.17 8.04 -12.24
C LEU A 27 -2.76 7.66 -11.79
N THR A 28 -1.76 8.45 -12.16
CA THR A 28 -0.36 8.18 -11.77
C THR A 28 -0.14 8.22 -10.26
N LYS A 29 -0.83 9.12 -9.54
CA LYS A 29 -0.79 9.17 -8.08
C LYS A 29 -1.52 8.00 -7.43
N ALA A 30 -2.61 7.53 -8.04
CA ALA A 30 -3.40 6.41 -7.53
C ALA A 30 -2.59 5.11 -7.49
N GLU A 31 -1.76 4.84 -8.49
CA GLU A 31 -0.95 3.61 -8.53
C GLU A 31 0.08 3.56 -7.38
N LEU A 32 0.81 4.64 -7.14
CA LEU A 32 1.77 4.71 -6.04
C LEU A 32 1.09 4.51 -4.68
N LEU A 33 0.00 5.24 -4.43
CA LEU A 33 -0.75 5.15 -3.18
C LEU A 33 -1.36 3.75 -2.99
N SER A 34 -1.88 3.14 -4.07
CA SER A 34 -2.47 1.80 -4.00
C SER A 34 -1.46 0.74 -3.58
N SER A 35 -0.22 0.84 -4.06
CA SER A 35 0.85 -0.11 -3.71
C SER A 35 1.22 -0.01 -2.22
N GLN A 36 1.28 1.21 -1.68
CA GLN A 36 1.59 1.45 -0.28
C GLN A 36 0.45 0.99 0.64
N VAL A 37 -0.79 1.31 0.28
CA VAL A 37 -1.99 0.86 1.02
C VAL A 37 -2.06 -0.66 1.04
N ARG A 38 -1.81 -1.32 -0.09
CA ARG A 38 -1.87 -2.78 -0.19
C ARG A 38 -0.84 -3.46 0.70
N ILE A 39 0.39 -2.95 0.75
CA ILE A 39 1.41 -3.50 1.66
C ILE A 39 1.02 -3.22 3.11
N GLN A 40 0.54 -2.02 3.44
CA GLN A 40 0.12 -1.72 4.81
C GLN A 40 -1.00 -2.66 5.28
N GLN A 41 -2.02 -2.90 4.44
CA GLN A 41 -3.08 -3.87 4.70
C GLN A 41 -2.54 -5.28 4.94
N LEU A 42 -1.51 -5.68 4.18
CA LEU A 42 -0.85 -6.97 4.37
C LEU A 42 -0.17 -7.05 5.75
N VAL A 43 0.61 -6.05 6.12
CA VAL A 43 1.33 -6.02 7.40
C VAL A 43 0.34 -6.06 8.56
N ASP A 44 -0.77 -5.34 8.45
CA ASP A 44 -1.82 -5.32 9.47
C ASP A 44 -2.47 -6.70 9.64
N GLN A 45 -2.74 -7.42 8.55
CA GLN A 45 -3.23 -8.81 8.62
C GLN A 45 -2.21 -9.74 9.29
N ILE A 46 -0.94 -9.66 8.87
CA ILE A 46 0.12 -10.51 9.43
C ILE A 46 0.32 -10.23 10.93
N ALA A 47 0.21 -8.97 11.36
CA ALA A 47 0.33 -8.61 12.76
C ALA A 47 -0.82 -9.20 13.59
N LEU A 48 -2.05 -9.18 13.07
CA LEU A 48 -3.20 -9.84 13.72
C LEU A 48 -3.00 -11.36 13.82
N ASP A 49 -2.60 -12.01 12.74
CA ASP A 49 -2.32 -13.46 12.72
C ASP A 49 -1.20 -13.83 13.70
N ALA A 50 -0.15 -13.02 13.78
CA ALA A 50 0.95 -13.22 14.73
C ALA A 50 0.49 -13.05 16.19
N SER A 51 -0.41 -12.10 16.47
CA SER A 51 -1.04 -11.94 17.80
C SER A 51 -1.89 -13.16 18.17
N HIS A 52 -2.65 -13.71 17.22
CA HIS A 52 -3.42 -14.94 17.44
C HIS A 52 -2.53 -16.16 17.68
N ALA A 53 -1.39 -16.27 16.98
CA ALA A 53 -0.39 -17.30 17.25
C ALA A 53 0.24 -17.16 18.64
N GLN A 54 0.54 -15.93 19.09
CA GLN A 54 1.05 -15.68 20.44
C GLN A 54 0.05 -16.10 21.53
N ARG A 55 -1.25 -15.89 21.30
CA ARG A 55 -2.32 -16.33 22.21
C ARG A 55 -2.57 -17.84 22.17
N GLY A 56 -1.87 -18.60 21.31
CA GLY A 56 -2.09 -20.03 21.12
C GLY A 56 -3.42 -20.37 20.45
N ILE A 57 -4.09 -19.40 19.81
CA ILE A 57 -5.33 -19.63 19.04
C ILE A 57 -4.99 -20.36 17.73
N ILE A 58 -3.81 -20.08 17.17
CA ILE A 58 -3.28 -20.68 15.95
C ILE A 58 -1.97 -21.39 16.29
N SER A 59 -1.76 -22.60 15.77
CA SER A 59 -0.52 -23.34 15.95
C SER A 59 0.62 -22.75 15.11
N GLY A 60 1.75 -22.42 15.72
CA GLY A 60 2.96 -21.96 15.04
C GLY A 60 3.68 -20.86 15.81
N PHE A 61 4.93 -20.57 15.43
CA PHE A 61 5.68 -19.45 15.99
C PHE A 61 5.30 -18.14 15.26
N PRO A 62 5.06 -17.03 15.98
CA PRO A 62 4.55 -15.79 15.40
C PRO A 62 5.44 -15.24 14.27
N CYS A 63 6.77 -15.27 14.43
CA CYS A 63 7.69 -14.80 13.37
C CYS A 63 7.77 -15.75 12.17
N GLU A 64 7.54 -17.04 12.37
CA GLU A 64 7.65 -18.05 11.30
C GLU A 64 6.41 -18.03 10.42
N LEU A 65 5.22 -17.92 11.04
CA LEU A 65 3.96 -17.66 10.35
C LEU A 65 4.03 -16.34 9.59
N ALA A 66 4.49 -15.26 10.23
CA ALA A 66 4.63 -13.97 9.58
C ALA A 66 5.56 -14.03 8.36
N ASN A 67 6.68 -14.77 8.45
CA ASN A 67 7.61 -14.92 7.34
C ASN A 67 7.01 -15.72 6.18
N GLN A 68 6.20 -16.73 6.48
CA GLN A 68 5.51 -17.52 5.46
C GLN A 68 4.50 -16.66 4.67
N VAL A 69 3.69 -15.87 5.37
CA VAL A 69 2.72 -14.96 4.74
C VAL A 69 3.42 -13.83 3.99
N ALA A 70 4.50 -13.26 4.55
CA ALA A 70 5.30 -12.25 3.89
C ALA A 70 5.88 -12.78 2.56
N LYS A 71 6.51 -13.98 2.58
CA LYS A 71 7.05 -14.62 1.37
C LYS A 71 5.98 -14.88 0.32
N ALA A 72 4.80 -15.33 0.71
CA ALA A 72 3.67 -15.54 -0.21
C ALA A 72 3.25 -14.25 -0.93
N ASN A 73 3.51 -13.09 -0.33
CA ASN A 73 3.17 -11.78 -0.85
C ASN A 73 4.40 -10.99 -1.37
N LEU A 74 5.51 -11.67 -1.65
CA LEU A 74 6.75 -11.06 -2.17
C LEU A 74 7.32 -9.97 -1.24
N ALA A 75 7.01 -10.05 0.06
CA ALA A 75 7.53 -9.18 1.10
C ALA A 75 8.54 -9.93 1.98
N LYS A 76 9.43 -9.18 2.64
CA LYS A 76 10.42 -9.71 3.58
C LYS A 76 10.31 -8.97 4.91
N ILE A 77 10.47 -9.71 6.00
CA ILE A 77 10.50 -9.15 7.34
C ILE A 77 11.90 -8.57 7.60
N GLU A 78 11.96 -7.29 7.95
CA GLU A 78 13.17 -6.62 8.41
C GLU A 78 13.31 -6.76 9.94
N LEU A 79 12.18 -6.72 10.66
CA LEU A 79 12.14 -6.84 12.10
C LEU A 79 10.91 -7.63 12.56
N CYS A 80 11.13 -8.60 13.45
CA CYS A 80 10.08 -9.28 14.21
C CYS A 80 10.43 -9.20 15.68
N GLU A 81 9.67 -8.41 16.44
CA GLU A 81 9.87 -8.23 17.88
C GLU A 81 8.59 -8.66 18.60
N VAL A 82 8.71 -9.72 19.39
CA VAL A 82 7.61 -10.25 20.20
C VAL A 82 7.90 -9.90 21.66
N THR A 83 7.02 -9.10 22.24
CA THR A 83 7.02 -8.76 23.67
C THR A 83 5.87 -9.51 24.34
N GLU A 84 5.78 -9.53 25.68
CA GLU A 84 4.80 -10.32 26.43
C GLU A 84 3.34 -10.17 25.95
N ASN A 85 2.96 -8.99 25.45
CA ASN A 85 1.57 -8.68 25.08
C ASN A 85 1.44 -7.99 23.72
N THR A 86 2.54 -7.84 22.97
CA THR A 86 2.54 -7.14 21.69
C THR A 86 3.51 -7.79 20.70
N VAL A 87 3.12 -7.80 19.43
CA VAL A 87 3.96 -8.20 18.31
C VAL A 87 4.16 -6.98 17.42
N ARG A 88 5.42 -6.62 17.19
CA ARG A 88 5.83 -5.56 16.26
C ARG A 88 6.48 -6.18 15.05
N LEU A 89 5.97 -5.85 13.87
CA LEU A 89 6.48 -6.33 12.59
C LEU A 89 6.85 -5.15 11.71
N GLU A 90 8.05 -5.21 11.13
CA GLU A 90 8.47 -4.32 10.05
C GLU A 90 8.71 -5.16 8.79
N LEU A 91 7.96 -4.84 7.73
CA LEU A 91 8.04 -5.50 6.43
C LEU A 91 8.56 -4.50 5.40
N HIS A 92 9.39 -5.01 4.49
CA HIS A 92 9.69 -4.30 3.25
C HIS A 92 9.29 -5.17 2.06
N ALA A 93 8.70 -4.56 1.04
CA ALA A 93 8.47 -5.21 -0.24
C ALA A 93 9.02 -4.35 -1.36
N GLU A 94 9.53 -5.00 -2.40
CA GLU A 94 10.03 -4.34 -3.58
C GLU A 94 8.93 -4.38 -4.65
N HIS A 95 8.40 -3.22 -5.02
CA HIS A 95 7.37 -3.11 -6.04
C HIS A 95 7.82 -2.13 -7.12
N VAL A 96 8.01 -2.62 -8.35
CA VAL A 96 8.39 -1.80 -9.52
C VAL A 96 9.68 -0.97 -9.27
N GLY A 97 10.67 -1.57 -8.61
CA GLY A 97 11.96 -0.92 -8.30
C GLY A 97 11.93 0.08 -7.13
N ILE A 98 10.78 0.23 -6.46
CA ILE A 98 10.64 1.05 -5.24
C ILE A 98 10.56 0.12 -4.03
N VAL A 99 11.40 0.37 -3.03
CA VAL A 99 11.36 -0.34 -1.74
C VAL A 99 10.30 0.32 -0.87
N LEU A 100 9.17 -0.35 -0.71
CA LEU A 100 8.07 0.06 0.16
C LEU A 100 8.28 -0.56 1.53
N ARG A 101 8.23 0.27 2.59
CA ARG A 101 8.32 -0.17 3.99
C ARG A 101 6.98 0.03 4.67
N ALA A 102 6.58 -0.95 5.45
CA ALA A 102 5.33 -0.93 6.20
C ALA A 102 5.55 -1.55 7.57
N ARG A 103 4.82 -1.02 8.56
CA ARG A 103 4.98 -1.37 9.97
C ARG A 103 3.62 -1.55 10.59
N ALA A 104 3.48 -2.59 11.40
CA ALA A 104 2.29 -2.81 12.19
C ALA A 104 2.67 -3.29 13.59
N LEU A 105 1.79 -2.96 14.53
CA LEU A 105 1.86 -3.37 15.92
C LEU A 105 0.50 -3.98 16.25
N ALA A 106 0.50 -5.23 16.70
CA ALA A 106 -0.70 -5.88 17.21
C ALA A 106 -0.46 -6.28 18.67
N GLY A 107 -1.31 -5.78 19.56
CA GLY A 107 -1.41 -6.25 20.95
C GLY A 107 -2.75 -6.92 21.20
N PHE A 108 -2.92 -7.48 22.39
CA PHE A 108 -4.21 -8.03 22.84
C PHE A 108 -4.60 -7.54 24.23
#